data_AF-A0A5D4I0K4-F1
#
_entry.id   AF-A0A5D4I0K4-F1
#
_cell.length_a   1.000
_cell.length_b   1.000
_cell.length_c   1.000
_cell.angle_alpha   90.00
_cell.angle_beta   90.00
_cell.angle_gamma   90.00
#
_symmetry.space_group_name_H-M   'P 1'
#
loop_
_entity.id
_entity.type
_entity.pdbx_description
1 polymer ?
#
loop_
_entity_poly.entity_id
_entity_poly.type
_entity_poly.pdbx_seq_one_letter_code
_entity_poly.pdbx_strand_id
1 'polypeptide(L)'
;MPFLLTDEQREFGRSLDALLTAADTPAVLRAWAAGDHGPGRALWGRLADAGVFALAVPEAYGGVGPLPVEAAVACVELGRHAVPGPVAETLAAGVLLAGALVA
;
A
#
# COMPACT_ATOMS: atom_id res chain seq x y z
N MET A 1 -1.52 -17.11 -22.66
CA MET A 1 -2.07 -16.52 -21.42
C MET A 1 -1.80 -15.03 -21.47
N PRO A 2 -2.81 -14.15 -21.39
CA PRO A 2 -2.53 -12.72 -21.26
C PRO A 2 -2.11 -12.41 -19.82
N PHE A 3 -0.86 -12.00 -19.62
CA PHE A 3 -0.35 -11.49 -18.33
C PHE A 3 -0.73 -10.00 -18.14
N LEU A 4 -1.98 -9.67 -18.46
CA LEU A 4 -2.50 -8.32 -18.36
C LEU A 4 -3.36 -8.23 -17.10
N LEU A 5 -3.28 -7.07 -16.44
CA LEU A 5 -4.17 -6.75 -15.33
C LEU A 5 -5.64 -6.81 -15.78
N THR A 6 -6.56 -7.05 -14.84
CA THR A 6 -7.98 -6.80 -15.06
C THR A 6 -8.27 -5.29 -15.10
N ASP A 7 -9.46 -4.91 -15.53
CA ASP A 7 -9.88 -3.50 -15.48
C ASP A 7 -10.00 -2.99 -14.03
N GLU A 8 -10.43 -3.85 -13.11
CA GLU A 8 -10.50 -3.57 -11.68
C GLU A 8 -9.10 -3.32 -11.09
N GLN A 9 -8.12 -4.16 -11.41
CA GLN A 9 -6.73 -3.97 -10.96
C GLN A 9 -6.11 -2.70 -11.54
N ARG A 10 -6.43 -2.35 -12.80
CA ARG A 10 -6.02 -1.08 -13.41
C ARG A 10 -6.68 0.12 -12.72
N GLU A 11 -7.97 0.04 -12.41
CA GLU A 11 -8.69 1.10 -11.71
C GLU A 11 -8.17 1.30 -10.28
N PHE A 12 -7.85 0.21 -9.59
CA PHE A 12 -7.20 0.26 -8.29
C PHE A 12 -5.86 1.01 -8.36
N GLY A 13 -4.99 0.68 -9.32
CA GLY A 13 -3.74 1.41 -9.53
C GLY A 13 -3.95 2.89 -9.86
N ARG A 14 -4.90 3.23 -10.73
CA ARG A 14 -5.26 4.62 -11.06
C ARG A 14 -5.78 5.39 -9.84
N SER A 15 -6.53 4.73 -8.96
CA SER A 15 -7.05 5.34 -7.74
C SER A 15 -5.92 5.67 -6.75
N LEU A 16 -4.93 4.78 -6.62
CA LEU A 16 -3.73 5.06 -5.82
C LEU A 16 -2.90 6.19 -6.41
N ASP A 17 -2.67 6.19 -7.71
CA ASP A 17 -1.95 7.27 -8.41
C ASP A 17 -2.60 8.63 -8.16
N ALA A 18 -3.93 8.72 -8.27
CA ALA A 18 -4.68 9.94 -7.98
C ALA A 18 -4.57 10.36 -6.50
N LEU A 19 -4.71 9.42 -5.57
CA LEU A 19 -4.58 9.68 -4.12
C LEU A 19 -3.20 10.25 -3.78
N LEU A 20 -2.15 9.63 -4.31
CA LEU A 20 -0.74 9.96 -4.06
C LEU A 20 -0.37 11.29 -4.73
N THR A 21 -0.82 11.53 -5.96
CA THR A 21 -0.67 12.82 -6.64
C THR A 21 -1.28 13.94 -5.82
N ALA A 22 -2.51 13.75 -5.31
CA ALA A 22 -3.18 14.73 -4.46
C ALA A 22 -2.52 14.92 -3.08
N ALA A 23 -1.67 13.99 -2.65
CA ALA A 23 -0.96 14.07 -1.37
C ALA A 23 0.34 14.89 -1.43
N ASP A 24 0.79 15.34 -2.61
CA ASP A 24 2.11 15.96 -2.81
C ASP A 24 3.23 15.12 -2.17
N THR A 25 3.38 13.88 -2.62
CA THR A 25 4.40 12.98 -2.07
C THR A 25 5.83 13.53 -2.10
N PRO A 26 6.26 14.36 -3.08
CA PRO A 26 7.57 15.02 -2.99
C PRO A 26 7.72 15.90 -1.75
N ALA A 27 6.70 16.67 -1.36
CA ALA A 27 6.73 17.46 -0.13
C ALA A 27 6.75 16.57 1.12
N VAL A 28 5.94 15.52 1.13
CA VAL A 28 5.90 14.53 2.22
C VAL A 28 7.27 13.86 2.40
N LEU A 29 7.93 13.45 1.32
CA LEU A 29 9.26 12.83 1.36
C LEU A 29 10.34 13.80 1.86
N ARG A 30 10.30 15.07 1.43
CA ARG A 30 11.24 16.11 1.93
C ARG A 30 11.06 16.36 3.42
N ALA A 31 9.81 16.45 3.90
CA ALA A 31 9.53 16.58 5.33
C ALA A 31 10.06 15.38 6.11
N TRP A 32 9.82 14.17 5.60
CA TRP A 32 10.31 12.93 6.20
C TRP A 32 11.83 12.90 6.31
N ALA A 33 12.55 13.29 5.25
CA ALA A 33 14.01 13.37 5.24
C ALA A 33 14.56 14.43 6.20
N ALA A 34 13.79 15.50 6.47
CA ALA A 34 14.13 16.52 7.46
C ALA A 34 13.77 16.11 8.91
N GLY A 35 13.21 14.91 9.13
CA GLY A 35 12.81 14.39 10.44
C GLY A 35 11.37 14.74 10.84
N ASP A 36 10.62 15.47 10.01
CA ASP A 36 9.18 15.65 10.22
C ASP A 36 8.38 14.52 9.57
N HIS A 37 8.06 13.52 10.38
CA HIS A 37 7.29 12.36 9.94
C HIS A 37 5.76 12.59 9.98
N GLY A 38 5.28 13.77 10.40
CA GLY A 38 3.85 14.08 10.52
C GLY A 38 3.08 13.87 9.21
N PRO A 39 3.48 14.52 8.11
CA PRO A 39 2.83 14.34 6.81
C PRO A 39 2.88 12.89 6.30
N GLY A 40 4.00 12.19 6.52
CA GLY A 40 4.13 10.78 6.11
C GLY A 40 3.18 9.86 6.87
N ARG A 41 3.02 10.05 8.18
CA ARG A 41 2.04 9.28 8.96
C ARG A 41 0.60 9.58 8.52
N ALA A 42 0.28 10.83 8.18
CA ALA A 42 -1.03 11.18 7.65
C ALA A 42 -1.30 10.49 6.31
N LEU A 43 -0.30 10.44 5.41
CA LEU A 43 -0.39 9.69 4.15
C LEU A 43 -0.61 8.19 4.40
N TRP A 44 0.13 7.60 5.34
CA TRP A 44 -0.06 6.20 5.73
C TRP A 44 -1.47 5.92 6.25
N GLY A 45 -2.06 6.84 7.03
CA GLY A 45 -3.46 6.74 7.44
C GLY A 45 -4.41 6.66 6.24
N ARG A 46 -4.24 7.56 5.26
CA ARG A 46 -5.05 7.54 4.03
C ARG A 46 -4.88 6.25 3.22
N LEU A 47 -3.68 5.68 3.17
CA LEU A 47 -3.42 4.39 2.51
C LEU A 47 -4.07 3.23 3.26
N ALA A 48 -4.07 3.27 4.59
CA ALA A 48 -4.78 2.30 5.43
C ALA A 48 -6.31 2.38 5.20
N ASP A 49 -6.88 3.58 5.17
CA ASP A 49 -8.30 3.81 4.88
C ASP A 49 -8.69 3.34 3.47
N ALA A 50 -7.76 3.44 2.51
CA ALA A 50 -7.91 2.92 1.15
C ALA A 50 -7.74 1.38 1.06
N GLY A 51 -7.46 0.70 2.17
CA GLY A 51 -7.36 -0.76 2.26
C GLY A 51 -6.03 -1.34 1.77
N VAL A 52 -5.01 -0.51 1.50
CA VAL A 52 -3.72 -0.97 0.95
C VAL A 52 -3.07 -2.05 1.82
N PHE A 53 -3.07 -1.85 3.15
CA PHE A 53 -2.46 -2.80 4.08
C PHE A 53 -3.35 -4.02 4.38
N ALA A 54 -4.64 -3.97 4.01
CA ALA A 54 -5.57 -5.08 4.15
C ALA A 54 -5.38 -6.15 3.04
N LEU A 55 -4.75 -5.80 1.91
CA LEU A 55 -4.52 -6.67 0.75
C LEU A 55 -3.66 -7.90 1.02
N ALA A 56 -2.90 -7.90 2.11
CA ALA A 56 -2.00 -8.99 2.51
C ALA A 56 -2.47 -9.72 3.78
N VAL A 57 -3.64 -9.31 4.32
CA VAL A 57 -4.15 -9.76 5.62
C VAL A 57 -5.41 -10.60 5.40
N PRO A 58 -5.55 -11.78 6.03
CA PRO A 58 -6.78 -12.56 5.98
C PRO A 58 -8.00 -11.82 6.53
N GLU A 59 -9.17 -12.17 6.01
CA GLU A 59 -10.47 -11.61 6.44
C GLU A 59 -10.75 -11.82 7.93
N ALA A 60 -10.29 -12.92 8.52
CA ALA A 60 -10.42 -13.20 9.96
C ALA A 60 -9.79 -12.11 10.87
N TYR A 61 -8.88 -11.31 10.31
CA TYR A 61 -8.22 -10.20 11.00
C TYR A 61 -8.64 -8.83 10.44
N GLY A 62 -9.77 -8.77 9.71
CA GLY A 62 -10.27 -7.54 9.08
C GLY A 62 -9.56 -7.15 7.78
N GLY A 63 -8.79 -8.06 7.18
CA GLY A 63 -8.20 -7.87 5.87
C GLY A 63 -9.13 -8.26 4.72
N VAL A 64 -8.61 -8.25 3.49
CA VAL A 64 -9.36 -8.61 2.26
C VAL A 64 -8.71 -9.77 1.49
N GLY A 65 -7.74 -10.44 2.11
CA GLY A 65 -7.12 -11.68 1.64
C GLY A 65 -5.59 -11.60 1.58
N PRO A 66 -4.89 -12.66 1.15
CA PRO A 66 -3.71 -12.48 0.33
C PRO A 66 -4.16 -12.24 -1.12
N LEU A 67 -4.08 -10.98 -1.58
CA LEU A 67 -4.34 -10.54 -2.94
C LEU A 67 -3.02 -10.14 -3.62
N PRO A 68 -2.25 -11.09 -4.16
CA PRO A 68 -0.87 -10.84 -4.57
C PRO A 68 -0.73 -9.90 -5.78
N VAL A 69 -1.70 -9.89 -6.69
CA VAL A 69 -1.64 -9.02 -7.87
C VAL A 69 -1.95 -7.58 -7.49
N GLU A 70 -2.98 -7.37 -6.67
CA GLU A 70 -3.36 -6.07 -6.13
C GLU A 70 -2.27 -5.52 -5.22
N ALA A 71 -1.66 -6.35 -4.36
CA ALA A 71 -0.51 -5.97 -3.56
C ALA A 71 0.69 -5.56 -4.44
N ALA A 72 0.95 -6.28 -5.54
CA ALA A 72 2.00 -5.90 -6.50
C ALA A 72 1.69 -4.56 -7.19
N VAL A 73 0.44 -4.33 -7.61
CA VAL A 73 -0.01 -3.05 -8.17
C VAL A 73 0.18 -1.92 -7.16
N ALA A 74 -0.19 -2.13 -5.89
CA ALA A 74 0.04 -1.16 -4.83
C ALA A 74 1.53 -0.83 -4.66
N CYS A 75 2.40 -1.84 -4.62
CA CYS A 75 3.85 -1.63 -4.54
C CYS A 75 4.40 -0.82 -5.72
N VAL A 76 3.92 -1.07 -6.94
CA VAL A 76 4.34 -0.32 -8.14
C VAL A 76 3.96 1.16 -8.02
N GLU A 77 2.72 1.46 -7.64
CA GLU A 77 2.24 2.84 -7.53
C GLU A 77 2.90 3.59 -6.35
N LEU A 78 2.99 2.95 -5.17
CA LEU A 78 3.65 3.53 -4.00
C LEU A 78 5.14 3.78 -4.26
N GLY A 79 5.80 2.88 -4.98
CA GLY A 79 7.19 3.05 -5.42
C GLY A 79 7.35 4.20 -6.42
N ARG A 80 6.44 4.33 -7.41
CA ARG A 80 6.45 5.44 -8.38
C ARG A 80 6.38 6.80 -7.69
N HIS A 81 5.60 6.90 -6.63
CA HIS A 81 5.42 8.13 -5.84
C HIS A 81 6.41 8.28 -4.68
N ALA A 82 7.37 7.37 -4.54
CA ALA A 82 8.39 7.37 -3.48
C ALA A 82 7.79 7.54 -2.06
N VAL A 83 6.70 6.82 -1.77
CA VAL A 83 6.04 6.88 -0.46
C VAL A 83 7.03 6.50 0.64
N PRO A 84 7.28 7.35 1.64
CA PRO A 84 8.27 7.06 2.67
C PRO A 84 7.75 6.02 3.66
N GLY A 85 8.68 5.26 4.25
CA GLY A 85 8.40 4.28 5.30
C GLY A 85 8.42 2.83 4.80
N PRO A 86 8.14 1.86 5.70
CA PRO A 86 8.38 0.45 5.47
C PRO A 86 7.21 -0.25 4.75
N VAL A 87 6.84 0.22 3.55
CA VAL A 87 5.63 -0.25 2.84
C VAL A 87 5.72 -1.75 2.53
N ALA A 88 6.80 -2.19 1.89
CA ALA A 88 6.98 -3.57 1.47
C ALA A 88 7.09 -4.50 2.68
N GLU A 89 7.82 -4.07 3.70
CA GLU A 89 7.98 -4.79 4.96
C GLU A 89 6.65 -4.92 5.70
N THR A 90 5.80 -3.90 5.69
CA THR A 90 4.47 -3.94 6.32
C THR A 90 3.56 -4.94 5.63
N LEU A 91 3.54 -4.95 4.29
CA LEU A 91 2.78 -5.95 3.52
C LEU A 91 3.30 -7.37 3.79
N ALA A 92 4.63 -7.57 3.81
CA ALA A 92 5.22 -8.86 4.12
C ALA A 92 4.90 -9.33 5.55
N ALA A 93 4.93 -8.42 6.52
CA ALA A 93 4.56 -8.71 7.90
C ALA A 93 3.10 -9.17 8.01
N GLY A 94 2.18 -8.58 7.24
CA GLY A 94 0.78 -9.04 7.16
C GLY A 94 0.65 -10.51 6.75
N VAL A 95 1.38 -10.92 5.71
CA VAL A 95 1.42 -12.32 5.24
C VAL A 95 2.04 -13.24 6.28
N LEU A 96 3.17 -12.85 6.88
CA LEU A 96 3.90 -13.69 7.84
C LEU A 96 3.13 -13.89 9.14
N LEU A 97 2.52 -12.84 9.68
CA LEU A 97 1.71 -12.92 10.90
C LEU A 97 0.45 -13.76 10.68
N ALA A 98 -0.17 -13.66 9.51
CA ALA A 98 -1.26 -14.53 9.13
C ALA A 98 -0.89 -16.02 9.14
N GLY A 99 0.30 -16.36 8.63
CA GLY A 99 0.81 -17.74 8.63
C GLY A 99 1.15 -18.26 10.04
N ALA A 100 1.62 -17.39 10.93
CA ALA A 100 2.00 -17.75 12.30
C ALA A 100 0.80 -18.00 13.24
N LEU A 101 -0.37 -17.42 12.95
CA LEU A 101 -1.58 -17.56 13.79
C LEU A 101 -2.44 -18.78 13.43
N VAL A 102 -2.13 -19.46 12.32
CA VAL A 102 -2.85 -20.66 11.83
C VAL A 102 -2.03 -21.95 12.05
N ALA A 103 -0.79 -21.84 12.51
CA ALA A 103 0.11 -22.94 12.87
C ALA A 103 0.09 -23.22 14.38
#